data_AF-A0A0S8KFS4-F1
#
_entry.id   AF-A0A0S8KFS4-F1
#
_cell.length_a   1.000
_cell.length_b   1.000
_cell.length_c   1.000
_cell.angle_alpha   90.00
_cell.angle_beta   90.00
_cell.angle_gamma   90.00
#
_symmetry.space_group_name_H-M   'P 1'
#
loop_
_entity.id
_entity.type
_entity.pdbx_description
1 polymer ?
#
loop_
_entity_poly.entity_id
_entity_poly.type
_entity_poly.pdbx_seq_one_letter_code
_entity_poly.pdbx_strand_id
1 'polypeptide(L)'
;MPGHILTSALKNTDLIVRDCMERFLNGQFEAGEHFYGAVGGYMDLTDMSAMGDAIPQEFKDQVLAIKDAIAAGDIAVERWE
;
A
#
# COMPACT_ATOMS: atom_id res chain seq x y z
N MET A 1 7.15 -8.80 22.16
CA MET A 1 6.01 -8.66 21.24
C MET A 1 5.70 -7.19 21.08
N PRO A 2 5.38 -6.71 19.87
CA PRO A 2 4.96 -5.33 19.66
C PRO A 2 3.68 -5.14 20.48
N GLY A 3 3.66 -4.19 21.43
CA GLY A 3 2.69 -4.11 22.53
C GLY A 3 1.20 -4.16 22.13
N HIS A 4 0.53 -3.00 22.06
CA HIS A 4 -0.90 -2.90 21.72
C HIS A 4 -1.16 -2.44 20.27
N ILE A 5 -0.12 -2.44 19.43
CA ILE A 5 -0.22 -2.04 18.03
C ILE A 5 -0.39 -3.30 17.19
N LEU A 6 -1.54 -3.42 16.53
CA LEU A 6 -1.88 -4.57 15.70
C LEU A 6 -1.16 -4.54 14.34
N THR A 7 -1.17 -3.40 13.66
CA THR A 7 -0.49 -3.17 12.38
C THR A 7 -0.34 -1.67 12.15
N SER A 8 0.33 -1.27 11.07
CA SER A 8 0.36 0.11 10.59
C SER A 8 0.03 0.14 9.10
N ALA A 9 -0.72 1.17 8.68
CA ALA A 9 -0.81 1.53 7.28
C ALA A 9 0.54 2.13 6.86
N LEU A 10 1.27 1.41 6.01
CA LEU A 10 2.50 1.86 5.41
C LEU A 10 2.16 2.78 4.25
N LYS A 11 2.68 4.01 4.32
CA LYS A 11 2.74 4.94 3.20
C LYS A 11 4.20 5.12 2.81
N ASN A 12 4.64 4.36 1.81
CA ASN A 12 6.02 4.27 1.36
C ASN A 12 6.43 5.53 0.58
N THR A 13 6.50 6.66 1.30
CA THR A 13 6.75 7.98 0.75
C THR A 13 8.17 8.09 0.17
N ASP A 14 9.10 7.29 0.68
CA ASP A 14 10.43 7.09 0.14
C ASP A 14 10.39 6.55 -1.30
N LEU A 15 9.54 5.55 -1.58
CA LEU A 15 9.34 5.03 -2.93
C LEU A 15 8.69 6.07 -3.84
N ILE A 16 7.74 6.85 -3.31
CA ILE A 16 7.07 7.93 -4.04
C ILE A 16 8.08 9.01 -4.46
N VAL A 17 8.94 9.45 -3.53
CA VAL A 17 9.98 10.45 -3.83
C VAL A 17 10.96 9.91 -4.87
N ARG A 18 11.38 8.64 -4.74
CA ARG A 18 12.27 8.00 -5.71
C ARG A 18 11.64 7.93 -7.11
N ASP A 19 10.38 7.52 -7.21
CA ASP A 19 9.64 7.47 -8.49
C ASP A 19 9.58 8.85 -9.16
N CYS A 20 9.25 9.90 -8.39
CA CYS A 20 9.26 11.28 -8.89
C CYS A 20 10.64 11.70 -9.42
N MET A 21 11.72 11.38 -8.69
CA MET A 21 13.09 11.69 -9.11
C MET A 21 13.48 10.93 -10.39
N GLU A 22 13.16 9.64 -10.48
CA GLU A 22 13.44 8.81 -11.65
C GLU A 22 12.72 9.34 -12.89
N ARG A 23 11.43 9.69 -12.77
CA ARG A 23 10.67 10.32 -13.87
C ARG A 23 11.32 11.62 -14.31
N PHE A 24 11.77 12.46 -13.39
CA PHE A 24 12.42 13.73 -13.73
C PHE A 24 13.72 13.51 -14.48
N LEU A 25 14.60 12.64 -13.97
CA LEU A 25 15.88 12.32 -14.59
C LEU A 25 15.72 11.69 -15.98
N ASN A 26 14.65 10.91 -16.18
CA ASN A 26 14.34 10.28 -17.46
C ASN A 26 13.57 11.18 -18.44
N GLY A 27 13.26 12.43 -18.06
CA GLY A 27 12.46 13.34 -18.89
C GLY A 27 10.99 12.93 -19.04
N GLN A 28 10.48 12.12 -18.12
CA GLN A 28 9.12 11.58 -18.06
C GLN A 28 8.26 12.24 -16.97
N PHE A 29 8.78 13.26 -16.30
CA PHE A 29 8.04 13.97 -15.26
C PHE A 29 6.96 14.86 -15.89
N GLU A 30 5.74 14.69 -15.41
CA GLU A 30 4.60 15.52 -15.76
C GLU A 30 4.17 16.32 -14.54
N ALA A 31 3.94 17.63 -14.68
CA ALA A 31 3.45 18.44 -13.58
C ALA A 31 1.96 18.14 -13.31
N GLY A 32 1.57 18.07 -12.04
CA GLY A 32 0.18 17.83 -11.65
C GLY A 32 0.05 16.96 -10.42
N GLU A 33 -1.10 16.31 -10.29
CA GLU A 33 -1.36 15.32 -9.24
C GLU A 33 -0.89 13.93 -9.70
N HIS A 34 -0.14 13.25 -8.84
CA HIS A 34 0.24 11.85 -9.03
C HIS A 34 -0.44 10.98 -7.97
N PHE A 35 -1.05 9.89 -8.40
CA PHE A 35 -1.80 9.00 -7.54
C PHE A 35 -0.98 7.74 -7.24
N TYR A 36 -0.78 7.49 -5.95
CA TYR A 36 -0.06 6.33 -5.43
C TYR A 36 -0.98 5.58 -4.50
N GLY A 37 -1.29 4.32 -4.83
CA GLY A 37 -2.27 3.51 -4.13
C GLY A 37 -1.70 2.20 -3.61
N ALA A 38 -2.60 1.32 -3.18
CA ALA A 38 -2.27 -0.07 -2.84
C ALA A 38 -1.76 -0.83 -4.08
N VAL A 39 -2.31 -0.50 -5.24
CA VAL A 39 -1.81 -0.95 -6.54
C VAL A 39 -0.45 -0.29 -6.78
N GLY A 40 0.61 -1.10 -6.86
CA GLY A 40 1.99 -0.65 -7.03
C GLY A 40 2.85 -0.62 -5.75
N GLY A 41 2.29 -0.98 -4.59
CA GLY A 41 3.08 -1.15 -3.35
C GLY A 41 3.48 0.14 -2.63
N TYR A 42 2.89 1.28 -3.00
CA TYR A 42 3.13 2.56 -2.32
C TYR A 42 2.33 2.69 -1.03
N MET A 43 1.18 2.01 -0.95
CA MET A 43 0.36 1.85 0.25
C MET A 43 0.28 0.37 0.61
N ASP A 44 0.56 0.00 1.85
CA ASP A 44 0.43 -1.38 2.32
C ASP A 44 0.13 -1.46 3.83
N LEU A 45 0.07 -2.66 4.38
CA LEU A 45 0.13 -2.93 5.80
C LEU A 45 1.53 -3.41 6.19
N THR A 46 1.92 -3.19 7.44
CA THR A 46 3.16 -3.77 7.99
C THR A 46 3.20 -5.26 7.76
N ASP A 47 4.37 -5.80 7.41
CA ASP A 47 4.56 -7.24 7.27
C ASP A 47 4.12 -7.97 8.56
N MET A 48 3.05 -8.74 8.42
CA MET A 48 2.43 -9.47 9.51
C MET A 48 3.15 -10.78 9.85
N SER A 49 4.22 -11.13 9.14
CA SER A 49 5.06 -12.29 9.47
C SER A 49 5.64 -12.18 10.89
N ALA A 50 5.98 -10.95 11.32
CA ALA A 50 6.49 -10.64 12.65
C ALA A 50 5.44 -10.73 13.78
N MET A 51 4.15 -10.83 13.42
CA MET A 51 3.05 -10.95 14.39
C MET A 51 2.81 -12.40 14.83
N GLY A 52 3.49 -13.38 14.21
CA GLY A 52 3.32 -14.81 14.50
C GLY A 52 1.84 -15.23 14.42
N ASP A 53 1.36 -15.88 15.48
CA ASP A 53 -0.01 -16.38 15.63
C ASP A 53 -1.00 -15.33 16.17
N ALA A 54 -0.55 -14.10 16.47
CA ALA A 54 -1.43 -13.05 17.00
C ALA A 54 -2.48 -12.59 15.98
N ILE A 55 -2.22 -12.83 14.69
CA ILE A 55 -3.16 -12.57 13.60
C ILE A 55 -3.43 -13.91 12.90
N PRO A 56 -4.66 -14.45 13.01
CA PRO A 56 -5.06 -15.67 12.31
C PRO A 56 -4.84 -15.58 10.80
N GLN A 57 -4.48 -16.72 10.18
CA GLN A 57 -4.20 -16.79 8.74
C GLN A 57 -5.39 -16.33 7.89
N GLU A 58 -6.62 -16.66 8.31
CA GLU A 58 -7.85 -16.24 7.65
C GLU A 58 -7.90 -14.71 7.42
N PHE A 59 -7.49 -13.91 8.40
CA PHE A 59 -7.48 -12.44 8.24
C PHE A 59 -6.37 -11.96 7.31
N LYS A 60 -5.22 -12.63 7.29
CA LYS A 60 -4.13 -12.34 6.33
C LYS A 60 -4.60 -12.61 4.90
N ASP A 61 -5.31 -13.73 4.71
CA ASP A 61 -5.85 -14.13 3.41
C ASP A 61 -6.96 -13.17 2.96
N GLN A 62 -7.84 -12.74 3.87
CA GLN A 62 -8.87 -11.72 3.58
C GLN A 62 -8.25 -10.39 3.13
N VAL A 63 -7.20 -9.91 3.80
CA VAL A 63 -6.48 -8.70 3.39
C VAL A 63 -5.89 -8.86 1.99
N LEU A 64 -5.26 -9.99 1.69
CA LEU A 64 -4.70 -10.27 0.37
C LEU A 64 -5.79 -10.28 -0.71
N ALA A 65 -6.91 -10.96 -0.46
CA ALA A 65 -8.03 -11.02 -1.38
C ALA A 65 -8.62 -9.62 -1.67
N ILE A 66 -8.72 -8.76 -0.64
CA ILE A 66 -9.16 -7.36 -0.83
C ILE A 66 -8.15 -6.57 -1.66
N LYS A 67 -6.84 -6.73 -1.43
CA LYS A 67 -5.80 -6.07 -2.24
C LYS A 67 -5.88 -6.50 -3.71
N ASP A 68 -6.07 -7.79 -3.96
CA ASP A 68 -6.21 -8.34 -5.32
C ASP A 68 -7.49 -7.81 -5.99
N ALA A 69 -8.61 -7.75 -5.26
CA ALA A 69 -9.86 -7.19 -5.78
C ALA A 69 -9.77 -5.68 -6.07
N ILE A 70 -9.03 -4.91 -5.26
CA ILE A 70 -8.73 -3.49 -5.56
C ILE A 70 -7.87 -3.39 -6.83
N ALA A 71 -6.85 -4.26 -6.98
CA ALA A 71 -5.98 -4.27 -8.15
C ALA A 71 -6.70 -4.71 -9.44
N ALA A 72 -7.66 -5.63 -9.33
CA ALA A 72 -8.53 -6.05 -10.43
C ALA A 72 -9.57 -4.99 -10.81
N GLY A 73 -9.83 -4.02 -9.93
CA GLY A 73 -10.89 -3.02 -10.09
C GLY A 73 -12.28 -3.51 -9.64
N ASP A 74 -12.37 -4.68 -9.03
CA ASP A 74 -13.61 -5.23 -8.47
C ASP A 74 -14.06 -4.45 -7.21
N ILE A 75 -13.10 -3.89 -6.47
CA ILE A 75 -13.34 -2.96 -5.36
C ILE A 75 -12.84 -1.57 -5.75
N ALA A 76 -13.77 -0.61 -5.85
CA ALA A 76 -13.45 0.79 -6.01
C ALA A 76 -13.43 1.50 -4.65
N VAL A 77 -12.31 2.16 -4.33
CA VAL A 77 -12.18 2.97 -3.11
C VAL A 77 -12.51 4.42 -3.45
N GLU A 78 -13.62 4.93 -2.91
CA GLU A 78 -14.07 6.30 -3.19
C GLU A 78 -13.25 7.33 -2.40
N ARG A 79 -12.86 8.41 -3.08
CA ARG A 79 -12.34 9.61 -2.43
C ARG A 79 -13.54 10.40 -1.90
N TRP A 80 -13.59 10.58 -0.59
CA TRP A 80 -14.60 11.45 0.02
C TRP A 80 -14.28 12.92 -0.30
N GLU A 81 -15.28 13.66 -0.79
CA GLU A 81 -15.23 15.10 -1.08
C GLU A 81 -15.84 15.95 0.04
#